data_AF-A0AAE8MQ36-F1
#
_entry.id   AF-A0AAE8MQ36-F1
#
_cell.length_a   1.000
_cell.length_b   1.000
_cell.length_c   1.000
_cell.angle_alpha   90.00
_cell.angle_beta   90.00
_cell.angle_gamma   90.00
#
_symmetry.space_group_name_H-M   'P 1'
#
loop_
_entity.id
_entity.type
_entity.pdbx_description
1 polymer ?
#
loop_
_entity_poly.entity_id
_entity_poly.type
_entity_poly.pdbx_seq_one_letter_code
_entity_poly.pdbx_strand_id
1 'polypeptide(L)'
;MKAGASLLALVVSAAASPLNTRQDDGSVALENPSSGPQNGGENDPPEETSSDPLKTKEGLCGGWDLTTAEGVDRVWEETFAGATIDSFIRVENGGSSRWVTNLEASVRRGSSGKSGAPGCSHLGTECDPMDGETCDEHFDKYGGSIFDGVTYWAFQAVKGMHAKFNELNRRLTTATLINDLKITEIIDDFGGGDDGSSSTLATISAAFTVANGMAAAVPGAGTALAAGFGVLGGLFAAFAANGKPPVDPGSIAVSLGHNFEQATGVLETTLRVATGGGTPEEEGKLPAPKWDTYESKIAKFFNGGWFLLDDDASVVNAIFDTVEDNIKRKVANDVMKATSLHLGIDERVGSKEDCTGAGRRWLEVGSDSRCLHIFEKHDDTIWSEADEDVYEKMKKYGLDALDKYYGAVLDCGRNGGDDKEIDTGNMALGEVPTCFFNLPVAIITKRDCGGGGSPFDNGCGSPTGGAWNP
;
A
#
# COMPACT_ATOMS: atom_id res chain seq x y z
N MET A 1 -59.59 21.74 6.92
CA MET A 1 -59.01 22.71 5.95
C MET A 1 -57.51 22.42 5.96
N LYS A 2 -56.92 21.63 5.03
CA LYS A 2 -56.66 21.86 3.58
C LYS A 2 -56.04 23.25 3.36
N ALA A 3 -54.94 23.52 2.67
CA ALA A 3 -54.00 22.82 1.77
C ALA A 3 -52.68 23.68 1.79
N GLY A 4 -51.55 23.42 1.13
CA GLY A 4 -51.11 22.55 0.03
C GLY A 4 -49.57 22.43 0.08
N ALA A 5 -48.93 21.39 -0.45
CA ALA A 5 -48.79 20.94 -1.84
C ALA A 5 -47.73 21.73 -2.67
N SER A 6 -46.72 20.97 -3.10
CA SER A 6 -45.81 21.13 -4.26
C SER A 6 -44.72 22.21 -4.26
N LEU A 7 -43.45 21.79 -4.39
CA LEU A 7 -42.75 21.85 -5.68
C LEU A 7 -41.52 20.90 -5.71
N LEU A 8 -41.62 19.87 -6.55
CA LEU A 8 -40.52 19.11 -7.16
C LEU A 8 -40.26 19.79 -8.52
N ALA A 9 -38.99 20.09 -8.88
CA ALA A 9 -38.51 20.11 -10.26
C ALA A 9 -37.01 20.42 -10.37
N LEU A 10 -36.29 19.48 -10.98
CA LEU A 10 -35.17 19.60 -11.95
C LEU A 10 -34.01 20.59 -11.70
N VAL A 11 -32.79 20.03 -11.63
CA VAL A 11 -31.75 20.28 -12.66
C VAL A 11 -31.00 18.96 -12.94
N VAL A 12 -31.22 18.42 -14.14
CA VAL A 12 -30.33 17.47 -14.85
C VAL A 12 -29.95 18.14 -16.17
N SER A 13 -28.66 18.38 -16.37
CA SER A 13 -27.95 18.43 -17.67
C SER A 13 -26.50 18.80 -17.38
N ALA A 14 -25.56 17.88 -17.55
CA ALA A 14 -24.87 17.56 -18.80
C ALA A 14 -23.63 18.45 -19.03
N ALA A 15 -22.46 17.84 -18.95
CA ALA A 15 -21.27 18.31 -19.66
C ALA A 15 -20.43 17.09 -20.05
N ALA A 16 -20.66 16.64 -21.28
CA ALA A 16 -19.77 15.78 -22.02
C ALA A 16 -18.38 16.43 -22.14
N SER A 17 -17.33 15.61 -22.17
CA SER A 17 -16.03 15.99 -22.76
C SER A 17 -16.23 16.35 -24.24
N PRO A 18 -15.36 17.20 -24.82
CA PRO A 18 -14.35 16.60 -25.68
C PRO A 18 -12.97 17.30 -25.70
N LEU A 19 -11.96 16.45 -25.83
CA LEU A 19 -10.78 16.53 -26.71
C LEU A 19 -10.55 17.80 -27.56
N ASN A 20 -9.30 18.25 -27.50
CA ASN A 20 -8.42 18.58 -28.63
C ASN A 20 -8.79 19.82 -29.48
N THR A 21 -8.15 20.95 -29.18
CA THR A 21 -8.08 22.12 -30.06
C THR A 21 -6.87 22.03 -31.00
N ARG A 22 -7.16 21.83 -32.29
CA ARG A 22 -6.26 22.16 -33.40
C ARG A 22 -6.97 23.17 -34.32
N GLN A 23 -6.50 24.41 -34.22
CA GLN A 23 -6.27 25.36 -35.32
C GLN A 23 -7.49 25.95 -36.06
N ASP A 24 -7.73 27.24 -35.77
CA ASP A 24 -8.52 28.20 -36.56
C ASP A 24 -7.94 28.41 -37.96
N ASP A 25 -8.81 28.60 -38.95
CA ASP A 25 -8.99 29.88 -39.65
C ASP A 25 -9.86 29.67 -40.91
N GLY A 26 -10.90 30.49 -41.09
CA GLY A 26 -11.59 30.55 -42.38
C GLY A 26 -13.03 31.07 -42.35
N SER A 27 -13.15 32.38 -42.45
CA SER A 27 -14.35 33.22 -42.45
C SER A 27 -15.33 32.97 -43.63
N VAL A 28 -16.48 33.68 -43.55
CA VAL A 28 -17.47 34.07 -44.61
C VAL A 28 -18.83 33.38 -44.39
N ALA A 29 -19.79 33.97 -43.69
CA ALA A 29 -20.68 35.09 -44.06
C ALA A 29 -21.77 34.73 -45.10
N LEU A 30 -23.02 35.04 -44.72
CA LEU A 30 -24.17 35.53 -45.51
C LEU A 30 -25.41 34.62 -45.66
N GLU A 31 -26.53 35.29 -45.37
CA GLU A 31 -27.87 35.19 -45.97
C GLU A 31 -28.91 34.22 -45.37
N ASN A 32 -29.81 34.82 -44.59
CA ASN A 32 -31.24 34.49 -44.56
C ASN A 32 -31.91 35.10 -45.80
N PRO A 33 -32.94 34.45 -46.38
CA PRO A 33 -34.28 35.02 -46.22
C PRO A 33 -35.46 34.01 -46.17
N SER A 34 -36.42 34.35 -45.29
CA SER A 34 -37.86 34.50 -45.58
C SER A 34 -38.77 33.30 -45.97
N SER A 35 -39.70 33.02 -45.05
CA SER A 35 -41.18 32.90 -45.21
C SER A 35 -41.87 31.72 -45.93
N GLY A 36 -42.52 30.88 -45.10
CA GLY A 36 -43.92 30.38 -45.23
C GLY A 36 -44.13 28.94 -45.72
N PRO A 37 -45.33 28.31 -45.54
CA PRO A 37 -46.25 28.26 -44.40
C PRO A 37 -46.44 26.81 -43.85
N GLN A 38 -47.11 26.69 -42.70
CA GLN A 38 -47.45 25.43 -42.01
C GLN A 38 -48.31 24.48 -42.86
N ASN A 39 -48.01 23.17 -42.80
CA ASN A 39 -49.00 22.10 -42.92
C ASN A 39 -48.52 20.87 -42.15
N GLY A 40 -49.44 20.31 -41.36
CA GLY A 40 -49.20 19.23 -40.40
C GLY A 40 -48.94 17.87 -41.02
N GLY A 41 -48.41 16.98 -40.19
CA GLY A 41 -48.11 15.59 -40.51
C GLY A 41 -47.15 15.00 -39.48
N GLU A 42 -47.71 14.70 -38.30
CA GLU A 42 -47.47 13.49 -37.52
C GLU A 42 -46.25 12.66 -37.95
N ASN A 43 -45.19 12.73 -37.15
CA ASN A 43 -44.17 11.69 -36.91
C ASN A 43 -43.20 12.28 -35.87
N ASP A 44 -43.64 12.39 -34.61
CA ASP A 44 -42.68 12.47 -33.52
C ASP A 44 -41.88 11.14 -33.55
N PRO A 45 -40.55 11.17 -33.70
CA PRO A 45 -39.74 9.97 -33.48
C PRO A 45 -40.03 9.50 -32.04
N PRO A 46 -40.03 8.17 -31.77
CA PRO A 46 -40.14 7.73 -30.40
C PRO A 46 -39.00 8.40 -29.63
N GLU A 47 -39.38 9.16 -28.60
CA GLU A 47 -38.47 9.65 -27.58
C GLU A 47 -37.81 8.39 -27.00
N GLU A 48 -36.62 8.04 -27.50
CA GLU A 48 -35.73 7.10 -26.82
C GLU A 48 -35.42 7.75 -25.48
N THR A 49 -36.27 7.48 -24.50
CA THR A 49 -35.91 7.66 -23.10
C THR A 49 -34.65 6.83 -22.93
N SER A 50 -33.48 7.47 -22.89
CA SER A 50 -32.27 6.81 -22.44
C SER A 50 -32.52 6.44 -20.98
N SER A 51 -33.10 5.25 -20.77
CA SER A 51 -33.38 4.74 -19.45
C SER A 51 -32.03 4.61 -18.78
N ASP A 52 -31.81 5.39 -17.74
CA ASP A 52 -30.63 5.30 -16.88
C ASP A 52 -30.35 3.83 -16.59
N PRO A 53 -29.20 3.28 -17.01
CA PRO A 53 -28.92 1.85 -16.93
C PRO A 53 -29.02 1.33 -15.49
N LEU A 54 -28.73 2.18 -14.50
CA LEU A 54 -28.81 1.85 -13.07
C LEU A 54 -30.25 1.71 -12.55
N LYS A 55 -31.26 2.12 -13.33
CA LYS A 55 -32.68 1.86 -13.04
C LYS A 55 -33.13 0.46 -13.45
N THR A 56 -32.24 -0.34 -14.02
CA THR A 56 -32.50 -1.73 -14.36
C THR A 56 -31.67 -2.65 -13.47
N LYS A 57 -32.23 -3.80 -13.10
CA LYS A 57 -31.51 -4.82 -12.33
C LYS A 57 -30.22 -5.23 -13.04
N GLU A 58 -30.30 -5.44 -14.35
CA GLU A 58 -29.16 -5.85 -15.17
C GLU A 58 -28.07 -4.78 -15.21
N GLY A 59 -28.43 -3.49 -15.33
CA GLY A 59 -27.43 -2.42 -15.31
C GLY A 59 -26.83 -2.13 -13.93
N LEU A 60 -27.52 -2.44 -12.82
CA LEU A 60 -26.94 -2.32 -11.49
C LEU A 60 -26.11 -3.55 -11.10
N CYS A 61 -26.58 -4.76 -11.42
CA CYS A 61 -26.08 -6.02 -10.87
C CYS A 61 -25.36 -6.92 -11.87
N GLY A 62 -25.56 -6.73 -13.17
CA GLY A 62 -25.15 -7.68 -14.21
C GLY A 62 -23.72 -7.50 -14.72
N GLY A 63 -23.00 -8.61 -14.86
CA GLY A 63 -21.80 -8.70 -15.72
C GLY A 63 -20.54 -8.01 -15.19
N TRP A 64 -20.51 -7.66 -13.90
CA TRP A 64 -19.33 -7.11 -13.25
C TRP A 64 -18.29 -8.20 -12.99
N ASP A 65 -17.04 -7.90 -13.33
CA ASP A 65 -15.91 -8.78 -13.05
C ASP A 65 -15.17 -8.26 -11.81
N LEU A 66 -15.47 -8.83 -10.65
CA LEU A 66 -14.82 -8.45 -9.40
C LEU A 66 -13.46 -9.13 -9.19
N THR A 67 -13.04 -9.97 -10.14
CA THR A 67 -11.74 -10.67 -10.06
C THR A 67 -10.59 -9.84 -10.64
N THR A 68 -10.90 -8.75 -11.35
CA THR A 68 -9.92 -7.91 -12.05
C THR A 68 -9.99 -6.44 -11.59
N ALA A 69 -8.84 -5.76 -11.71
CA ALA A 69 -8.71 -4.34 -11.36
C ALA A 69 -9.63 -3.46 -12.22
N GLU A 70 -9.68 -3.73 -13.52
CA GLU A 70 -10.48 -3.00 -14.49
C GLU A 70 -11.98 -3.21 -14.24
N GLY A 71 -12.37 -4.42 -13.85
CA GLY A 71 -13.77 -4.71 -13.57
C GLY A 71 -14.27 -4.00 -12.32
N VAL A 72 -13.48 -3.94 -11.24
CA VAL A 72 -13.87 -3.22 -10.01
C VAL A 72 -13.84 -1.69 -10.16
N ASP A 73 -12.90 -1.14 -10.93
CA ASP A 73 -12.88 0.30 -11.24
C ASP A 73 -14.10 0.67 -12.08
N ARG A 74 -14.46 -0.17 -13.06
CA ARG A 74 -15.67 0.01 -13.87
C ARG A 74 -16.94 -0.03 -13.03
N VAL A 75 -17.08 -0.99 -12.11
CA VAL A 75 -18.21 -1.01 -11.15
C VAL A 75 -18.25 0.29 -10.37
N TRP A 76 -17.13 0.69 -9.77
CA TRP A 76 -17.06 1.86 -8.91
C TRP A 76 -17.45 3.16 -9.62
N GLU A 77 -16.96 3.33 -10.85
CA GLU A 77 -17.24 4.50 -11.69
C GLU A 77 -18.66 4.48 -12.28
N GLU A 78 -19.08 3.37 -12.89
CA GLU A 78 -20.37 3.29 -13.60
C GLU A 78 -21.58 3.24 -12.66
N THR A 79 -21.43 2.71 -11.44
CA THR A 79 -22.51 2.72 -10.45
C THR A 79 -22.52 3.99 -9.60
N PHE A 80 -21.50 4.86 -9.73
CA PHE A 80 -21.33 6.06 -8.91
C PHE A 80 -21.31 5.79 -7.39
N ALA A 81 -20.83 4.61 -6.96
CA ALA A 81 -20.83 4.22 -5.54
C ALA A 81 -20.11 5.23 -4.64
N GLY A 82 -18.94 5.73 -5.08
CA GLY A 82 -18.19 6.75 -4.34
C GLY A 82 -18.94 8.09 -4.21
N ALA A 83 -19.68 8.50 -5.25
CA ALA A 83 -20.49 9.72 -5.21
C ALA A 83 -21.70 9.57 -4.28
N THR A 84 -22.26 8.36 -4.19
CA THR A 84 -23.32 8.02 -3.22
C THR A 84 -22.81 8.12 -1.79
N ILE A 85 -21.62 7.59 -1.50
CA ILE A 85 -20.98 7.73 -0.17
C ILE A 85 -20.73 9.22 0.16
N ASP A 86 -20.13 9.97 -0.77
CA ASP A 86 -19.84 11.40 -0.58
C ASP A 86 -21.13 12.20 -0.32
N SER A 87 -22.15 12.00 -1.17
CA SER A 87 -23.43 12.69 -1.06
C SER A 87 -24.16 12.33 0.24
N PHE A 88 -24.16 11.06 0.64
CA PHE A 88 -24.80 10.64 1.88
C PHE A 88 -24.16 11.30 3.11
N ILE A 89 -22.82 11.28 3.19
CA ILE A 89 -22.06 11.87 4.29
C ILE A 89 -22.30 13.39 4.37
N ARG A 90 -22.43 14.06 3.23
CA ARG A 90 -22.58 15.52 3.14
C ARG A 90 -24.01 16.02 3.34
N VAL A 91 -24.99 15.37 2.71
CA VAL A 91 -26.31 15.96 2.43
C VAL A 91 -27.42 15.34 3.26
N GLU A 92 -27.45 14.01 3.38
CA GLU A 92 -28.71 13.34 3.71
C GLU A 92 -29.00 13.12 5.20
N ASN A 93 -28.01 13.01 6.13
CA ASN A 93 -28.36 12.96 7.58
C ASN A 93 -27.29 12.97 8.71
N GLY A 94 -25.97 13.21 8.58
CA GLY A 94 -25.17 13.06 9.82
C GLY A 94 -23.69 13.38 9.89
N GLY A 95 -23.07 13.95 8.85
CA GLY A 95 -21.62 13.96 8.80
C GLY A 95 -21.07 12.53 8.75
N SER A 96 -19.78 12.38 8.98
CA SER A 96 -19.09 11.09 8.90
C SER A 96 -19.51 10.09 9.99
N SER A 97 -20.14 10.56 11.08
CA SER A 97 -20.40 9.74 12.26
C SER A 97 -21.35 8.56 11.97
N ARG A 98 -20.86 7.33 12.17
CA ARG A 98 -21.61 6.07 11.99
C ARG A 98 -22.32 5.96 10.64
N TRP A 99 -21.70 6.50 9.58
CA TRP A 99 -22.36 6.63 8.28
C TRP A 99 -22.85 5.28 7.72
N VAL A 100 -22.12 4.17 7.95
CA VAL A 100 -22.54 2.84 7.46
C VAL A 100 -23.85 2.40 8.09
N THR A 101 -23.97 2.52 9.42
CA THR A 101 -25.21 2.20 10.15
C THR A 101 -26.35 3.12 9.75
N ASN A 102 -26.06 4.42 9.57
CA ASN A 102 -27.07 5.40 9.17
C ASN A 102 -27.56 5.15 7.72
N LEU A 103 -26.65 4.75 6.82
CA LEU A 103 -26.99 4.41 5.44
C LEU A 103 -27.88 3.17 5.41
N GLU A 104 -27.50 2.12 6.15
CA GLU A 104 -28.32 0.91 6.27
C GLU A 104 -29.71 1.23 6.83
N ALA A 105 -29.79 2.06 7.89
CA ALA A 105 -31.06 2.47 8.47
C ALA A 105 -31.92 3.29 7.49
N SER A 106 -31.30 4.15 6.67
CA SER A 106 -31.96 4.96 5.65
C SER A 106 -32.59 4.07 4.57
N VAL A 107 -31.79 3.17 3.99
CA VAL A 107 -32.23 2.20 2.96
C VAL A 107 -33.33 1.30 3.50
N ARG A 108 -33.16 0.78 4.73
CA ARG A 108 -34.15 -0.08 5.40
C ARG A 108 -35.36 0.68 5.94
N ARG A 109 -35.41 2.01 5.81
CA ARG A 109 -36.46 2.91 6.31
C ARG A 109 -36.82 2.65 7.78
N GLY A 110 -35.80 2.35 8.59
CA GLY A 110 -35.95 2.07 10.03
C GLY A 110 -36.65 0.74 10.38
N SER A 111 -36.72 -0.23 9.47
CA SER A 111 -37.32 -1.54 9.74
C SER A 111 -36.53 -2.38 10.77
N SER A 112 -37.25 -3.21 11.52
CA SER A 112 -36.76 -3.98 12.67
C SER A 112 -35.94 -5.20 12.25
N GLY A 113 -34.65 -5.00 12.00
CA GLY A 113 -33.63 -6.04 11.95
C GLY A 113 -32.45 -5.64 12.83
N LYS A 114 -31.64 -6.61 13.30
CA LYS A 114 -30.33 -6.26 13.86
C LYS A 114 -29.45 -5.86 12.67
N SER A 115 -29.05 -4.60 12.61
CA SER A 115 -28.09 -4.10 11.63
C SER A 115 -26.75 -4.82 11.80
N GLY A 116 -26.20 -5.38 10.72
CA GLY A 116 -24.86 -5.98 10.69
C GLY A 116 -23.74 -4.94 10.51
N ALA A 117 -24.07 -3.69 10.18
CA ALA A 117 -23.10 -2.60 10.00
C ALA A 117 -22.17 -2.32 11.21
N PRO A 118 -22.60 -2.41 12.48
CA PRO A 118 -21.73 -2.15 13.63
C PRO A 118 -20.52 -3.09 13.71
N GLY A 119 -20.62 -4.29 13.15
CA GLY A 119 -19.50 -5.23 13.11
C GLY A 119 -18.41 -4.86 12.11
N CYS A 120 -18.64 -3.88 11.24
CA CYS A 120 -17.65 -3.46 10.24
C CYS A 120 -16.53 -2.56 10.81
N SER A 121 -16.68 -2.03 12.02
CA SER A 121 -15.71 -1.12 12.65
C SER A 121 -14.63 -1.83 13.48
N HIS A 122 -14.66 -3.16 13.56
CA HIS A 122 -13.78 -3.96 14.42
C HIS A 122 -13.20 -5.16 13.67
N LEU A 123 -11.98 -5.57 14.02
CA LEU A 123 -11.42 -6.83 13.57
C LEU A 123 -12.07 -8.01 14.31
N GLY A 124 -12.12 -9.17 13.67
CA GLY A 124 -12.63 -10.43 14.25
C GLY A 124 -14.14 -10.49 14.46
N THR A 125 -14.89 -9.43 14.13
CA THR A 125 -16.35 -9.40 14.13
C THR A 125 -16.91 -9.75 12.76
N GLU A 126 -18.21 -10.00 12.65
CA GLU A 126 -18.89 -10.17 11.36
C GLU A 126 -19.30 -8.80 10.81
N CYS A 127 -18.86 -8.47 9.60
CA CYS A 127 -19.32 -7.28 8.87
C CYS A 127 -20.32 -7.71 7.80
N ASP A 128 -21.61 -7.51 8.10
CA ASP A 128 -22.68 -7.91 7.19
C ASP A 128 -23.79 -6.86 7.11
N PRO A 129 -23.48 -5.64 6.63
CA PRO A 129 -24.51 -4.65 6.33
C PRO A 129 -25.48 -5.25 5.31
N MET A 130 -26.78 -5.04 5.51
CA MET A 130 -27.86 -5.61 4.70
C MET A 130 -28.07 -7.14 4.85
N ASP A 131 -27.51 -7.77 5.88
CA ASP A 131 -27.79 -9.18 6.24
C ASP A 131 -27.56 -10.18 5.07
N GLY A 132 -26.47 -10.01 4.31
CA GLY A 132 -26.08 -10.94 3.25
C GLY A 132 -26.91 -10.87 1.97
N GLU A 133 -27.74 -9.84 1.82
CA GLU A 133 -28.59 -9.62 0.65
C GLU A 133 -27.74 -9.54 -0.64
N THR A 134 -28.15 -10.29 -1.67
CA THR A 134 -27.53 -10.24 -3.01
C THR A 134 -27.89 -8.94 -3.73
N CYS A 135 -27.14 -8.59 -4.79
CA CYS A 135 -27.45 -7.37 -5.57
C CYS A 135 -28.88 -7.40 -6.13
N ASP A 136 -29.32 -8.56 -6.65
CA ASP A 136 -30.64 -8.73 -7.22
C ASP A 136 -31.75 -8.56 -6.19
N GLU A 137 -31.57 -9.12 -4.99
CA GLU A 137 -32.52 -8.97 -3.88
C GLU A 137 -32.58 -7.51 -3.41
N HIS A 138 -31.41 -6.88 -3.26
CA HIS A 138 -31.30 -5.47 -2.86
C HIS A 138 -31.99 -4.56 -3.89
N PHE A 139 -31.79 -4.82 -5.18
CA PHE A 139 -32.47 -4.10 -6.25
C PHE A 139 -33.99 -4.33 -6.21
N ASP A 140 -34.46 -5.56 -6.06
CA ASP A 140 -35.90 -5.85 -6.02
C ASP A 140 -36.62 -5.13 -4.86
N LYS A 141 -35.90 -4.94 -3.76
CA LYS A 141 -36.45 -4.35 -2.53
C LYS A 141 -36.29 -2.83 -2.48
N TYR A 142 -35.18 -2.30 -2.99
CA TYR A 142 -34.77 -0.90 -2.82
C TYR A 142 -34.49 -0.15 -4.12
N GLY A 143 -34.32 -0.84 -5.25
CA GLY A 143 -33.99 -0.27 -6.57
C GLY A 143 -35.05 0.64 -7.19
N GLY A 144 -36.17 0.89 -6.50
CA GLY A 144 -37.13 1.93 -6.88
C GLY A 144 -36.54 3.35 -6.80
N SER A 145 -35.43 3.53 -6.08
CA SER A 145 -34.58 4.73 -6.10
C SER A 145 -33.19 4.34 -6.59
N ILE A 146 -32.61 5.09 -7.53
CA ILE A 146 -31.22 4.88 -7.97
C ILE A 146 -30.28 4.96 -6.77
N PHE A 147 -30.49 5.95 -5.90
CA PHE A 147 -29.65 6.14 -4.72
C PHE A 147 -29.67 4.90 -3.83
N ASP A 148 -30.86 4.42 -3.45
CA ASP A 148 -31.00 3.26 -2.57
C ASP A 148 -30.45 1.98 -3.23
N GLY A 149 -30.66 1.80 -4.54
CA GLY A 149 -30.08 0.68 -5.29
C GLY A 149 -28.55 0.67 -5.27
N VAL A 150 -27.92 1.81 -5.58
CA VAL A 150 -26.46 1.96 -5.64
C VAL A 150 -25.77 1.71 -4.29
N THR A 151 -26.46 1.91 -3.17
CA THR A 151 -25.88 1.64 -1.83
C THR A 151 -25.37 0.22 -1.65
N TYR A 152 -25.87 -0.76 -2.42
CA TYR A 152 -25.34 -2.12 -2.45
C TYR A 152 -23.80 -2.14 -2.61
N TRP A 153 -23.29 -1.41 -3.60
CA TRP A 153 -21.85 -1.36 -3.89
C TRP A 153 -21.05 -0.63 -2.82
N ALA A 154 -21.65 0.34 -2.13
CA ALA A 154 -21.04 0.94 -0.94
C ALA A 154 -20.90 -0.08 0.20
N PHE A 155 -21.93 -0.89 0.44
CA PHE A 155 -21.88 -1.95 1.46
C PHE A 155 -20.88 -3.05 1.08
N GLN A 156 -20.80 -3.47 -0.18
CA GLN A 156 -19.79 -4.44 -0.63
C GLN A 156 -18.36 -3.91 -0.42
N ALA A 157 -18.11 -2.63 -0.71
CA ALA A 157 -16.79 -2.04 -0.46
C ALA A 157 -16.45 -2.02 1.04
N VAL A 158 -17.41 -1.75 1.92
CA VAL A 158 -17.20 -1.84 3.38
C VAL A 158 -16.92 -3.28 3.81
N LYS A 159 -17.66 -4.26 3.27
CA LYS A 159 -17.43 -5.69 3.53
C LYS A 159 -16.05 -6.13 3.08
N GLY A 160 -15.63 -5.79 1.87
CA GLY A 160 -14.32 -6.17 1.35
C GLY A 160 -13.16 -5.45 2.04
N MET A 161 -13.33 -4.20 2.49
CA MET A 161 -12.35 -3.55 3.39
C MET A 161 -12.18 -4.36 4.68
N HIS A 162 -13.29 -4.69 5.33
CA HIS A 162 -13.28 -5.45 6.58
C HIS A 162 -12.66 -6.84 6.39
N ALA A 163 -13.02 -7.57 5.33
CA ALA A 163 -12.46 -8.88 5.02
C ALA A 163 -10.95 -8.81 4.74
N LYS A 164 -10.50 -7.88 3.90
CA LYS A 164 -9.07 -7.68 3.59
C LYS A 164 -8.25 -7.30 4.81
N PHE A 165 -8.79 -6.50 5.71
CA PHE A 165 -8.07 -6.12 6.93
C PHE A 165 -8.02 -7.26 7.93
N ASN A 166 -9.07 -8.09 8.02
CA ASN A 166 -9.01 -9.32 8.82
C ASN A 166 -8.01 -10.32 8.24
N GLU A 167 -7.96 -10.49 6.93
CA GLU A 167 -7.00 -11.37 6.28
C GLU A 167 -5.56 -10.85 6.46
N LEU A 168 -5.35 -9.55 6.29
CA LEU A 168 -4.06 -8.93 6.56
C LEU A 168 -3.66 -9.10 8.03
N ASN A 169 -4.58 -8.87 8.98
CA ASN A 169 -4.32 -9.08 10.39
C ASN A 169 -3.98 -10.56 10.70
N ARG A 170 -4.73 -11.50 10.11
CA ARG A 170 -4.48 -12.93 10.24
C ARG A 170 -3.11 -13.29 9.69
N ARG A 171 -2.74 -12.78 8.52
CA ARG A 171 -1.43 -13.02 7.88
C ARG A 171 -0.29 -12.37 8.64
N LEU A 172 -0.44 -11.13 9.10
CA LEU A 172 0.54 -10.47 9.96
C LEU A 172 0.73 -11.28 11.24
N THR A 173 -0.35 -11.67 11.93
CA THR A 173 -0.30 -12.50 13.15
C THR A 173 0.31 -13.88 12.88
N THR A 174 -0.03 -14.51 11.75
CA THR A 174 0.53 -15.81 11.35
C THR A 174 2.01 -15.66 11.01
N ALA A 175 2.39 -14.60 10.29
CA ALA A 175 3.76 -14.25 10.01
C ALA A 175 4.49 -13.91 11.31
N THR A 176 3.88 -13.30 12.33
CA THR A 176 4.49 -13.13 13.65
C THR A 176 4.72 -14.47 14.32
N LEU A 177 3.74 -15.36 14.34
CA LEU A 177 3.87 -16.67 15.02
C LEU A 177 4.86 -17.59 14.29
N ILE A 178 4.86 -17.56 12.96
CA ILE A 178 5.78 -18.32 12.11
C ILE A 178 7.16 -17.67 12.11
N ASN A 179 7.23 -16.34 12.04
CA ASN A 179 8.50 -15.62 12.07
C ASN A 179 9.08 -15.56 13.47
N ASP A 180 8.36 -15.61 14.58
CA ASP A 180 8.99 -15.75 15.89
C ASP A 180 9.71 -17.11 15.97
N LEU A 181 9.10 -18.17 15.43
CA LEU A 181 9.76 -19.48 15.28
C LEU A 181 10.90 -19.45 14.24
N LYS A 182 10.79 -18.66 13.16
CA LYS A 182 11.85 -18.50 12.14
C LYS A 182 12.86 -17.40 12.47
N ILE A 183 12.61 -16.53 13.43
CA ILE A 183 13.52 -15.45 13.88
C ILE A 183 14.54 -16.09 14.78
N THR A 184 14.12 -17.02 15.64
CA THR A 184 15.06 -17.93 16.27
C THR A 184 15.90 -18.64 15.21
N GLU A 185 15.29 -19.14 14.12
CA GLU A 185 16.05 -19.75 13.01
C GLU A 185 16.97 -18.76 12.26
N ILE A 186 16.55 -17.50 12.05
CA ILE A 186 17.35 -16.44 11.41
C ILE A 186 18.51 -16.03 12.33
N ILE A 187 18.25 -15.88 13.63
CA ILE A 187 19.24 -15.59 14.68
C ILE A 187 20.24 -16.74 14.77
N ASP A 188 19.77 -17.99 14.78
CA ASP A 188 20.60 -19.19 14.76
C ASP A 188 21.45 -19.25 13.48
N ASP A 189 20.85 -18.94 12.33
CA ASP A 189 21.55 -18.91 11.05
C ASP A 189 22.66 -17.84 11.06
N PHE A 190 22.42 -16.62 11.53
CA PHE A 190 23.45 -15.56 11.52
C PHE A 190 24.30 -15.48 12.81
N GLY A 191 24.08 -16.35 13.79
CA GLY A 191 24.92 -16.50 14.99
C GLY A 191 24.76 -15.41 16.07
N GLY A 192 23.58 -14.81 16.18
CA GLY A 192 23.36 -13.57 16.95
C GLY A 192 22.87 -13.72 18.39
N GLY A 193 23.15 -12.69 19.20
CA GLY A 193 22.33 -12.35 20.36
C GLY A 193 21.15 -11.46 19.97
N ASP A 194 20.12 -11.40 20.81
CA ASP A 194 18.79 -10.84 20.52
C ASP A 194 18.72 -9.29 20.55
N ASP A 195 19.87 -8.61 20.48
CA ASP A 195 20.00 -7.21 20.88
C ASP A 195 19.82 -6.27 19.67
N GLY A 196 18.57 -6.03 19.28
CA GLY A 196 18.25 -5.10 18.19
C GLY A 196 16.86 -4.47 18.30
N SER A 197 16.78 -3.15 18.10
CA SER A 197 15.52 -2.40 18.02
C SER A 197 15.34 -1.80 16.63
N SER A 198 14.24 -2.15 15.94
CA SER A 198 13.84 -1.49 14.70
C SER A 198 12.36 -1.07 14.76
N SER A 199 12.04 0.06 14.12
CA SER A 199 10.67 0.55 14.01
C SER A 199 9.91 -0.28 12.97
N THR A 200 9.03 -1.15 13.43
CA THR A 200 8.35 -2.10 12.53
C THR A 200 7.21 -1.49 11.74
N LEU A 201 6.52 -0.46 12.24
CA LEU A 201 5.53 0.24 11.41
C LEU A 201 6.22 0.88 10.20
N ALA A 202 7.43 1.43 10.38
CA ALA A 202 8.23 1.92 9.26
C ALA A 202 8.69 0.78 8.35
N THR A 203 9.05 -0.38 8.91
CA THR A 203 9.41 -1.59 8.14
C THR A 203 8.23 -2.13 7.31
N ILE A 204 7.05 -2.28 7.91
CA ILE A 204 5.82 -2.75 7.25
C ILE A 204 5.40 -1.72 6.20
N SER A 205 5.37 -0.43 6.54
CA SER A 205 5.11 0.66 5.61
C SER A 205 6.04 0.60 4.39
N ALA A 206 7.34 0.47 4.65
CA ALA A 206 8.33 0.39 3.59
C ALA A 206 8.16 -0.89 2.76
N ALA A 207 7.85 -2.03 3.38
CA ALA A 207 7.55 -3.27 2.67
C ALA A 207 6.34 -3.12 1.72
N PHE A 208 5.28 -2.46 2.16
CA PHE A 208 4.13 -2.12 1.32
C PHE A 208 4.47 -1.09 0.25
N THR A 209 5.34 -0.12 0.53
CA THR A 209 5.70 0.92 -0.43
C THR A 209 6.64 0.40 -1.52
N VAL A 210 7.60 -0.48 -1.18
CA VAL A 210 8.37 -1.27 -2.16
C VAL A 210 7.42 -2.03 -3.08
N ALA A 211 6.44 -2.69 -2.47
CA ALA A 211 5.51 -3.53 -3.20
C ALA A 211 4.53 -2.71 -4.06
N ASN A 212 4.14 -1.50 -3.62
CA ASN A 212 3.45 -0.51 -4.44
C ASN A 212 4.26 -0.14 -5.67
N GLY A 213 5.55 0.12 -5.46
CA GLY A 213 6.50 0.30 -6.54
C GLY A 213 6.54 -0.91 -7.48
N MET A 214 6.36 -2.15 -7.04
CA MET A 214 6.37 -3.30 -7.96
C MET A 214 5.05 -3.48 -8.73
N ALA A 215 3.96 -2.88 -8.23
CA ALA A 215 2.60 -3.11 -8.71
C ALA A 215 2.35 -2.61 -10.13
N ALA A 216 2.80 -1.40 -10.46
CA ALA A 216 2.63 -0.83 -11.79
C ALA A 216 3.57 -1.45 -12.87
N ALA A 217 4.37 -2.47 -12.52
CA ALA A 217 5.17 -3.27 -13.46
C ALA A 217 4.41 -4.52 -13.96
N VAL A 218 3.29 -4.88 -13.32
CA VAL A 218 2.50 -6.07 -13.65
C VAL A 218 1.47 -5.72 -14.74
N PRO A 219 1.58 -6.27 -15.97
CA PRO A 219 0.63 -5.99 -17.04
C PRO A 219 -0.78 -6.49 -16.66
N GLY A 220 -1.78 -5.61 -16.69
CA GLY A 220 -3.17 -5.94 -16.37
C GLY A 220 -3.53 -5.90 -14.87
N ALA A 221 -2.65 -5.42 -14.00
CA ALA A 221 -2.95 -5.21 -12.57
C ALA A 221 -3.01 -3.73 -12.15
N GLY A 222 -2.72 -2.82 -13.09
CA GLY A 222 -1.97 -1.58 -12.86
C GLY A 222 -2.61 -0.45 -12.04
N THR A 223 -3.90 -0.51 -11.69
CA THR A 223 -4.55 0.55 -10.87
C THR A 223 -5.04 0.02 -9.53
N ALA A 224 -5.76 -1.10 -9.47
CA ALA A 224 -6.26 -1.64 -8.21
C ALA A 224 -5.13 -2.23 -7.34
N LEU A 225 -4.13 -2.89 -7.94
CA LEU A 225 -2.95 -3.38 -7.21
C LEU A 225 -2.16 -2.21 -6.60
N ALA A 226 -1.91 -1.16 -7.38
CA ALA A 226 -1.26 0.06 -6.92
C ALA A 226 -2.10 0.82 -5.88
N ALA A 227 -3.43 0.84 -6.03
CA ALA A 227 -4.34 1.40 -5.04
C ALA A 227 -4.30 0.60 -3.72
N GLY A 228 -4.31 -0.73 -3.77
CA GLY A 228 -4.22 -1.60 -2.61
C GLY A 228 -2.91 -1.42 -1.84
N PHE A 229 -1.76 -1.48 -2.54
CA PHE A 229 -0.47 -1.21 -1.92
C PHE A 229 -0.31 0.25 -1.47
N GLY A 230 -0.84 1.21 -2.22
CA GLY A 230 -0.81 2.63 -1.86
C GLY A 230 -1.63 2.93 -0.61
N VAL A 231 -2.81 2.30 -0.47
CA VAL A 231 -3.63 2.38 0.75
C VAL A 231 -2.86 1.78 1.92
N LEU A 232 -2.40 0.53 1.81
CA LEU A 232 -1.73 -0.14 2.92
C LEU A 232 -0.42 0.55 3.30
N GLY A 233 0.41 0.92 2.32
CA GLY A 233 1.63 1.69 2.54
C GLY A 233 1.36 3.05 3.19
N GLY A 234 0.35 3.78 2.70
CA GLY A 234 -0.07 5.07 3.28
C GLY A 234 -0.56 4.95 4.72
N LEU A 235 -1.33 3.89 5.03
CA LEU A 235 -1.76 3.60 6.40
C LEU A 235 -0.55 3.41 7.31
N PHE A 236 0.31 2.43 7.02
CA PHE A 236 1.43 2.12 7.90
C PHE A 236 2.44 3.28 7.98
N ALA A 237 2.63 4.08 6.92
CA ALA A 237 3.48 5.28 6.94
C ALA A 237 2.96 6.36 7.90
N ALA A 238 1.67 6.70 7.78
CA ALA A 238 1.03 7.73 8.62
C ALA A 238 1.10 7.36 10.11
N PHE A 239 0.99 6.06 10.43
CA PHE A 239 1.13 5.60 11.81
C PHE A 239 2.57 5.48 12.28
N ALA A 240 3.51 5.07 11.43
CA ALA A 240 4.95 5.05 11.75
C ALA A 240 5.45 6.46 12.16
N ALA A 241 5.04 7.50 11.42
CA ALA A 241 5.41 8.89 11.71
C ALA A 241 4.87 9.40 13.07
N ASN A 242 3.85 8.76 13.63
CA ASN A 242 3.22 9.12 14.90
C ASN A 242 3.54 8.12 16.04
N GLY A 243 4.18 7.01 15.71
CA GLY A 243 4.53 5.95 16.65
C GLY A 243 5.72 6.35 17.50
N LYS A 244 5.63 6.13 18.82
CA LYS A 244 6.81 6.27 19.69
C LYS A 244 7.62 4.97 19.62
N PRO A 245 8.95 5.03 19.45
CA PRO A 245 9.77 3.84 19.53
C PRO A 245 9.57 3.17 20.90
N PRO A 246 9.58 1.82 20.97
CA PRO A 246 9.41 1.12 22.24
C PRO A 246 10.51 1.52 23.23
N VAL A 247 10.13 1.68 24.50
CA VAL A 247 11.05 1.94 25.60
C VAL A 247 11.68 0.60 25.99
N ASP A 248 12.91 0.37 25.52
CA ASP A 248 13.77 -0.78 25.82
C ASP A 248 13.17 -2.17 25.46
N PRO A 249 13.32 -2.64 24.20
CA PRO A 249 12.62 -3.83 23.72
C PRO A 249 13.16 -5.17 24.25
N GLY A 250 14.35 -5.22 24.88
CA GLY A 250 14.92 -6.42 25.50
C GLY A 250 15.27 -7.61 24.58
N SER A 251 14.64 -7.78 23.41
CA SER A 251 14.95 -8.74 22.34
C SER A 251 14.32 -8.34 21.00
N ILE A 252 14.81 -8.86 19.87
CA ILE A 252 14.23 -8.65 18.53
C ILE A 252 12.81 -9.23 18.47
N ALA A 253 12.59 -10.42 19.06
CA ALA A 253 11.28 -11.07 19.09
C ALA A 253 10.23 -10.26 19.88
N VAL A 254 10.58 -9.76 21.08
CA VAL A 254 9.66 -8.90 21.87
C VAL A 254 9.40 -7.58 21.16
N SER A 255 10.43 -6.99 20.54
CA SER A 255 10.26 -5.81 19.70
C SER A 255 9.23 -6.10 18.61
N LEU A 256 9.39 -7.20 17.88
CA LEU A 256 8.53 -7.57 16.77
C LEU A 256 7.09 -7.89 17.21
N GLY A 257 6.89 -8.58 18.34
CA GLY A 257 5.57 -8.84 18.91
C GLY A 257 4.80 -7.56 19.24
N HIS A 258 5.40 -6.63 20.00
CA HIS A 258 4.80 -5.32 20.30
C HIS A 258 4.50 -4.51 19.03
N ASN A 259 5.36 -4.65 18.05
CA ASN A 259 5.26 -4.00 16.76
C ASN A 259 4.11 -4.54 15.89
N PHE A 260 3.79 -5.83 15.97
CA PHE A 260 2.61 -6.41 15.31
C PHE A 260 1.30 -6.06 16.02
N GLU A 261 1.32 -5.94 17.35
CA GLU A 261 0.19 -5.37 18.10
C GLU A 261 -0.11 -3.94 17.63
N GLN A 262 0.92 -3.13 17.38
CA GLN A 262 0.74 -1.79 16.80
C GLN A 262 0.15 -1.84 15.39
N ALA A 263 0.66 -2.74 14.52
CA ALA A 263 0.11 -2.91 13.17
C ALA A 263 -1.37 -3.33 13.19
N THR A 264 -1.75 -4.20 14.13
CA THR A 264 -3.16 -4.56 14.39
C THR A 264 -3.97 -3.33 14.79
N GLY A 265 -3.45 -2.52 15.71
CA GLY A 265 -4.09 -1.27 16.13
C GLY A 265 -4.27 -0.25 15.00
N VAL A 266 -3.37 -0.21 14.01
CA VAL A 266 -3.52 0.59 12.78
C VAL A 266 -4.73 0.14 11.97
N LEU A 267 -4.88 -1.17 11.75
CA LEU A 267 -6.00 -1.74 11.01
C LEU A 267 -7.33 -1.50 11.73
N GLU A 268 -7.39 -1.73 13.06
CA GLU A 268 -8.59 -1.45 13.87
C GLU A 268 -8.96 0.04 13.86
N THR A 269 -7.98 0.92 14.01
CA THR A 269 -8.20 2.37 13.97
C THR A 269 -8.76 2.79 12.62
N THR A 270 -8.21 2.23 11.54
CA THR A 270 -8.65 2.54 10.18
C THR A 270 -10.06 2.03 9.92
N LEU A 271 -10.42 0.80 10.32
CA LEU A 271 -11.80 0.30 10.23
C LEU A 271 -12.76 1.21 10.96
N ARG A 272 -12.43 1.58 12.21
CA ARG A 272 -13.24 2.52 12.99
C ARG A 272 -13.41 3.85 12.26
N VAL A 273 -12.33 4.47 11.79
CA VAL A 273 -12.38 5.80 11.15
C VAL A 273 -13.14 5.75 9.83
N ALA A 274 -12.82 4.79 8.94
CA ALA A 274 -13.45 4.64 7.63
C ALA A 274 -14.95 4.30 7.71
N THR A 275 -15.41 3.68 8.81
CA THR A 275 -16.84 3.41 9.07
C THR A 275 -17.56 4.50 9.88
N GLY A 276 -16.88 5.61 10.18
CA GLY A 276 -17.48 6.78 10.81
C GLY A 276 -17.33 6.89 12.33
N GLY A 277 -16.34 6.23 12.91
CA GLY A 277 -15.98 6.36 14.33
C GLY A 277 -14.84 7.35 14.59
N GLY A 278 -14.33 8.03 13.57
CA GLY A 278 -13.19 8.94 13.64
C GLY A 278 -13.54 10.40 13.90
N THR A 279 -12.53 11.18 14.27
CA THR A 279 -12.55 12.66 14.26
C THR A 279 -12.14 13.20 12.88
N PRO A 280 -12.43 14.48 12.56
CA PRO A 280 -12.01 15.08 11.28
C PRO A 280 -10.49 15.03 11.03
N GLU A 281 -9.68 15.08 12.10
CA GLU A 281 -8.22 14.94 11.98
C GLU A 281 -7.81 13.51 11.61
N GLU A 282 -8.42 12.50 12.25
CA GLU A 282 -8.16 11.09 11.94
C GLU A 282 -8.65 10.73 10.53
N GLU A 283 -9.80 11.24 10.12
CA GLU A 283 -10.29 11.11 8.74
C GLU A 283 -9.32 11.74 7.73
N GLY A 284 -8.70 12.85 8.08
CA GLY A 284 -7.67 13.50 7.26
C GLY A 284 -6.41 12.67 7.05
N LYS A 285 -6.21 11.61 7.85
CA LYS A 285 -5.07 10.68 7.75
C LYS A 285 -5.41 9.42 6.94
N LEU A 286 -6.66 9.23 6.51
CA LEU A 286 -7.00 8.13 5.60
C LEU A 286 -6.31 8.35 4.25
N PRO A 287 -5.66 7.30 3.67
CA PRO A 287 -5.05 7.40 2.37
C PRO A 287 -6.10 7.59 1.28
N ALA A 288 -5.76 8.34 0.23
CA ALA A 288 -6.59 8.51 -0.95
C ALA A 288 -5.98 7.73 -2.13
N PRO A 289 -6.46 6.52 -2.44
CA PRO A 289 -5.89 5.65 -3.48
C PRO A 289 -5.86 6.26 -4.89
N LYS A 290 -6.80 7.16 -5.21
CA LYS A 290 -6.95 7.76 -6.53
C LYS A 290 -7.30 9.25 -6.38
N TRP A 291 -6.82 10.08 -7.30
CA TRP A 291 -7.21 11.49 -7.34
C TRP A 291 -8.69 11.62 -7.73
N ASP A 292 -9.42 12.49 -7.05
CA ASP A 292 -10.84 12.69 -7.27
C ASP A 292 -11.32 14.08 -6.82
N THR A 293 -12.60 14.32 -7.08
CA THR A 293 -13.35 15.52 -6.69
C THR A 293 -14.26 15.30 -5.47
N TYR A 294 -14.20 14.15 -4.80
CA TYR A 294 -14.99 13.91 -3.59
C TYR A 294 -14.56 14.87 -2.48
N GLU A 295 -15.50 15.34 -1.67
CA GLU A 295 -15.18 16.25 -0.57
C GLU A 295 -14.87 15.46 0.71
N SER A 296 -15.61 14.37 0.96
CA SER A 296 -15.44 13.47 2.09
C SER A 296 -14.14 12.68 2.00
N LYS A 297 -13.34 12.69 3.07
CA LYS A 297 -12.11 11.89 3.17
C LYS A 297 -12.39 10.38 3.18
N ILE A 298 -13.55 9.99 3.71
CA ILE A 298 -14.01 8.59 3.68
C ILE A 298 -14.32 8.17 2.24
N ALA A 299 -15.01 9.01 1.47
CA ALA A 299 -15.30 8.70 0.06
C ALA A 299 -14.01 8.59 -0.77
N LYS A 300 -13.03 9.48 -0.51
CA LYS A 300 -11.69 9.38 -1.10
C LYS A 300 -11.00 8.06 -0.77
N PHE A 301 -11.10 7.59 0.47
CA PHE A 301 -10.49 6.35 0.92
C PHE A 301 -11.03 5.11 0.19
N PHE A 302 -12.34 5.04 -0.05
CA PHE A 302 -12.95 3.93 -0.80
C PHE A 302 -12.78 4.03 -2.32
N ASN A 303 -12.20 5.12 -2.82
CA ASN A 303 -12.15 5.41 -4.25
C ASN A 303 -11.35 4.36 -5.04
N GLY A 304 -11.73 4.15 -6.31
CA GLY A 304 -11.08 3.23 -7.24
C GLY A 304 -11.47 1.75 -7.04
N GLY A 305 -12.49 1.46 -6.23
CA GLY A 305 -13.08 0.12 -6.16
C GLY A 305 -12.19 -0.99 -5.61
N TRP A 306 -10.99 -0.68 -5.07
CA TRP A 306 -10.05 -1.69 -4.55
C TRP A 306 -10.71 -2.68 -3.58
N PHE A 307 -11.58 -2.17 -2.70
CA PHE A 307 -12.27 -2.99 -1.72
C PHE A 307 -13.40 -3.85 -2.30
N LEU A 308 -13.76 -3.68 -3.57
CA LEU A 308 -14.69 -4.56 -4.29
C LEU A 308 -14.00 -5.75 -4.94
N LEU A 309 -12.67 -5.77 -4.99
CA LEU A 309 -11.93 -6.90 -5.57
C LEU A 309 -12.16 -8.14 -4.73
N ASP A 310 -12.39 -9.29 -5.36
CA ASP A 310 -12.62 -10.55 -4.64
C ASP A 310 -11.47 -10.87 -3.69
N ASP A 311 -11.78 -11.40 -2.51
CA ASP A 311 -10.78 -11.65 -1.47
C ASP A 311 -9.76 -12.74 -1.85
N ASP A 312 -10.16 -13.68 -2.70
CA ASP A 312 -9.31 -14.74 -3.23
C ASP A 312 -8.65 -14.40 -4.58
N ALA A 313 -8.87 -13.18 -5.09
CA ALA A 313 -8.24 -12.72 -6.31
C ALA A 313 -6.71 -12.85 -6.19
N SER A 314 -6.09 -13.41 -7.23
CA SER A 314 -4.63 -13.64 -7.28
C SER A 314 -3.82 -12.37 -6.96
N VAL A 315 -4.36 -11.21 -7.33
CA VAL A 315 -3.84 -9.87 -7.05
C VAL A 315 -3.76 -9.59 -5.54
N VAL A 316 -4.81 -9.91 -4.78
CA VAL A 316 -4.84 -9.72 -3.31
C VAL A 316 -3.80 -10.61 -2.62
N ASN A 317 -3.73 -11.89 -3.04
CA ASN A 317 -2.75 -12.83 -2.48
C ASN A 317 -1.30 -12.42 -2.80
N ALA A 318 -1.03 -11.97 -4.03
CA ALA A 318 0.29 -11.49 -4.44
C ALA A 318 0.75 -10.27 -3.64
N ILE A 319 -0.17 -9.37 -3.25
CA ILE A 319 0.12 -8.23 -2.36
C ILE A 319 0.66 -8.74 -1.02
N PHE A 320 -0.06 -9.66 -0.40
CA PHE A 320 0.31 -10.17 0.91
C PHE A 320 1.61 -10.98 0.88
N ASP A 321 1.79 -11.85 -0.12
CA ASP A 321 3.00 -12.65 -0.26
C ASP A 321 4.25 -11.76 -0.46
N THR A 322 4.14 -10.70 -1.26
CA THR A 322 5.24 -9.73 -1.49
C THR A 322 5.62 -9.01 -0.19
N VAL A 323 4.63 -8.66 0.62
CA VAL A 323 4.84 -7.98 1.91
C VAL A 323 5.50 -8.92 2.91
N GLU A 324 5.03 -10.16 3.00
CA GLU A 324 5.63 -11.20 3.84
C GLU A 324 7.11 -11.42 3.47
N ASP A 325 7.43 -11.49 2.17
CA ASP A 325 8.80 -11.63 1.67
C ASP A 325 9.68 -10.41 2.02
N ASN A 326 9.15 -9.20 1.88
CA ASN A 326 9.88 -7.97 2.21
C ASN A 326 10.14 -7.85 3.72
N ILE A 327 9.17 -8.21 4.57
CA ILE A 327 9.34 -8.28 6.02
C ILE A 327 10.44 -9.30 6.36
N LYS A 328 10.40 -10.50 5.77
CA LYS A 328 11.41 -11.55 5.97
C LYS A 328 12.83 -11.06 5.63
N ARG A 329 12.99 -10.38 4.48
CA ARG A 329 14.27 -9.79 4.05
C ARG A 329 14.77 -8.73 5.04
N LYS A 330 13.88 -7.86 5.51
CA LYS A 330 14.24 -6.81 6.47
C LYS A 330 14.65 -7.37 7.82
N VAL A 331 13.92 -8.36 8.32
CA VAL A 331 14.26 -9.06 9.58
C VAL A 331 15.63 -9.71 9.46
N ALA A 332 15.92 -10.40 8.35
CA ALA A 332 17.25 -10.96 8.12
C ALA A 332 18.35 -9.88 8.12
N ASN A 333 18.13 -8.74 7.46
CA ASN A 333 19.06 -7.60 7.51
C ASN A 333 19.27 -7.06 8.95
N ASP A 334 18.21 -6.96 9.75
CA ASP A 334 18.31 -6.46 11.13
C ASP A 334 19.06 -7.43 12.04
N VAL A 335 18.87 -8.74 11.85
CA VAL A 335 19.65 -9.77 12.55
C VAL A 335 21.12 -9.73 12.10
N MET A 336 21.38 -9.57 10.80
CA MET A 336 22.75 -9.38 10.29
C MET A 336 23.42 -8.15 10.94
N LYS A 337 22.68 -7.06 11.10
CA LYS A 337 23.19 -5.86 11.81
C LYS A 337 23.45 -6.13 13.30
N ALA A 338 22.57 -6.86 13.98
CA ALA A 338 22.73 -7.22 15.40
C ALA A 338 23.90 -8.19 15.64
N THR A 339 24.22 -9.02 14.65
CA THR A 339 25.35 -9.98 14.64
C THR A 339 26.69 -9.35 14.26
N SER A 340 26.79 -8.02 14.26
CA SER A 340 28.03 -7.29 13.90
C SER A 340 28.51 -7.55 12.46
N LEU A 341 27.62 -7.99 11.56
CA LEU A 341 27.93 -8.03 10.13
C LEU A 341 27.84 -6.63 9.53
N HIS A 342 28.77 -6.33 8.62
CA HIS A 342 28.88 -5.06 7.93
C HIS A 342 29.08 -5.29 6.43
N LEU A 343 28.60 -4.37 5.61
CA LEU A 343 29.05 -4.27 4.24
C LEU A 343 30.43 -3.59 4.22
N GLY A 344 31.48 -4.32 3.85
CA GLY A 344 32.83 -3.79 3.76
C GLY A 344 33.14 -3.24 2.38
N ILE A 345 33.73 -2.05 2.33
CA ILE A 345 34.44 -1.50 1.18
C ILE A 345 35.89 -1.94 1.32
N ASP A 346 36.30 -2.97 0.56
CA ASP A 346 37.64 -3.56 0.69
C ASP A 346 38.67 -2.83 -0.18
N GLU A 347 39.41 -1.91 0.44
CA GLU A 347 40.47 -1.15 -0.22
C GLU A 347 41.74 -1.98 -0.46
N ARG A 348 41.82 -3.20 0.11
CA ARG A 348 42.95 -4.10 -0.12
C ARG A 348 42.91 -4.69 -1.54
N VAL A 349 41.73 -4.67 -2.18
CA VAL A 349 41.46 -5.16 -3.53
C VAL A 349 41.46 -3.99 -4.52
N GLY A 350 42.49 -3.91 -5.36
CA GLY A 350 42.71 -2.77 -6.26
C GLY A 350 42.09 -2.90 -7.65
N SER A 351 41.54 -4.07 -8.02
CA SER A 351 41.03 -4.32 -9.37
C SER A 351 39.75 -5.16 -9.36
N LYS A 352 38.98 -5.07 -10.45
CA LYS A 352 37.78 -5.89 -10.65
C LYS A 352 38.13 -7.37 -10.75
N GLU A 353 39.26 -7.67 -11.38
CA GLU A 353 39.77 -9.03 -11.60
C GLU A 353 40.13 -9.72 -10.28
N ASP A 354 40.54 -8.96 -9.27
CA ASP A 354 40.86 -9.46 -7.93
C ASP A 354 39.62 -9.51 -7.00
N CYS A 355 38.49 -8.92 -7.43
CA CYS A 355 37.23 -8.94 -6.70
C CYS A 355 36.40 -10.19 -7.03
N THR A 356 36.95 -11.36 -6.73
CA THR A 356 36.37 -12.67 -7.06
C THR A 356 36.13 -13.50 -5.81
N GLY A 357 34.96 -14.12 -5.68
CA GLY A 357 34.60 -14.96 -4.54
C GLY A 357 33.10 -14.96 -4.30
N ALA A 358 32.62 -15.85 -3.42
CA ALA A 358 31.25 -15.78 -2.95
C ALA A 358 31.00 -14.41 -2.30
N GLY A 359 29.85 -13.79 -2.60
CA GLY A 359 29.51 -12.49 -2.03
C GLY A 359 30.12 -11.25 -2.69
N ARG A 360 31.32 -11.35 -3.27
CA ARG A 360 32.07 -10.19 -3.74
C ARG A 360 31.43 -9.50 -4.94
N ARG A 361 31.33 -8.17 -4.90
CA ARG A 361 30.79 -7.33 -5.98
C ARG A 361 31.64 -6.10 -6.21
N TRP A 362 31.94 -5.83 -7.47
CA TRP A 362 32.65 -4.62 -7.89
C TRP A 362 31.62 -3.54 -8.24
N LEU A 363 31.34 -2.62 -7.32
CA LEU A 363 30.31 -1.58 -7.46
C LEU A 363 30.88 -0.19 -7.25
N GLU A 364 30.16 0.82 -7.71
CA GLU A 364 30.54 2.23 -7.60
C GLU A 364 30.33 2.78 -6.18
N VAL A 365 31.43 3.26 -5.61
CA VAL A 365 31.50 3.95 -4.33
C VAL A 365 31.97 5.40 -4.54
N GLY A 366 31.03 6.34 -4.62
CA GLY A 366 31.35 7.73 -4.98
C GLY A 366 31.78 7.84 -6.44
N SER A 367 32.99 8.33 -6.70
CA SER A 367 33.56 8.43 -8.06
C SER A 367 34.28 7.17 -8.54
N ASP A 368 34.54 6.21 -7.65
CA ASP A 368 35.39 5.07 -7.95
C ASP A 368 34.66 3.75 -7.71
N SER A 369 35.02 2.71 -8.48
CA SER A 369 34.56 1.36 -8.14
C SER A 369 35.45 0.72 -7.07
N ARG A 370 34.83 -0.06 -6.18
CA ARG A 370 35.49 -0.79 -5.11
C ARG A 370 34.96 -2.22 -5.06
N CYS A 371 35.69 -3.11 -4.40
CA CYS A 371 35.22 -4.45 -4.08
C CYS A 371 34.42 -4.40 -2.78
N LEU A 372 33.18 -4.90 -2.82
CA LEU A 372 32.30 -4.98 -1.66
C LEU A 372 31.96 -6.43 -1.34
N HIS A 373 31.90 -6.74 -0.05
CA HIS A 373 31.42 -8.01 0.49
C HIS A 373 31.13 -7.87 1.98
N ILE A 374 30.51 -8.88 2.59
CA ILE A 374 30.18 -8.87 4.01
C ILE A 374 31.42 -9.20 4.85
N PHE A 375 31.60 -8.43 5.92
CA PHE A 375 32.58 -8.68 6.97
C PHE A 375 31.91 -8.85 8.31
N GLU A 376 32.50 -9.67 9.16
CA GLU A 376 32.16 -9.80 10.56
C GLU A 376 33.15 -8.99 11.41
N LYS A 377 32.61 -8.19 12.32
CA LYS A 377 33.40 -7.42 13.29
C LYS A 377 33.49 -8.21 14.60
N HIS A 378 34.69 -8.69 14.94
CA HIS A 378 34.95 -9.41 16.20
C HIS A 378 35.28 -8.47 17.36
N ASP A 379 35.94 -7.35 17.04
CA ASP A 379 36.35 -6.30 17.97
C ASP A 379 36.49 -4.98 17.21
N ASP A 380 36.70 -3.84 17.89
CA ASP A 380 36.82 -2.50 17.29
C ASP A 380 37.86 -2.39 16.18
N THR A 381 38.83 -3.31 16.13
CA THR A 381 39.90 -3.30 15.14
C THR A 381 40.06 -4.60 14.35
N ILE A 382 39.28 -5.64 14.66
CA ILE A 382 39.45 -6.98 14.09
C ILE A 382 38.25 -7.33 13.23
N TRP A 383 38.53 -7.56 11.95
CA TRP A 383 37.55 -7.89 10.93
C TRP A 383 37.90 -9.21 10.26
N SER A 384 36.91 -10.03 9.95
CA SER A 384 37.05 -11.19 9.07
C SER A 384 36.06 -11.09 7.92
N GLU A 385 36.44 -11.61 6.76
CA GLU A 385 35.48 -11.82 5.67
C GLU A 385 34.44 -12.84 6.14
N ALA A 386 33.17 -12.61 5.82
CA ALA A 386 32.10 -13.55 6.13
C ALA A 386 32.28 -14.85 5.34
N ASP A 387 32.02 -15.98 6.01
CA ASP A 387 32.08 -17.30 5.40
C ASP A 387 31.01 -17.48 4.30
N GLU A 388 31.21 -18.46 3.41
CA GLU A 388 30.30 -18.70 2.28
C GLU A 388 28.86 -19.03 2.73
N ASP A 389 28.72 -19.64 3.91
CA ASP A 389 27.44 -19.99 4.53
C ASP A 389 26.56 -18.76 4.82
N VAL A 390 27.15 -17.60 5.12
CA VAL A 390 26.43 -16.33 5.30
C VAL A 390 25.70 -15.97 4.02
N TYR A 391 26.31 -16.18 2.85
CA TYR A 391 25.66 -15.91 1.56
C TYR A 391 24.58 -16.94 1.20
N GLU A 392 24.76 -18.21 1.59
CA GLU A 392 23.71 -19.22 1.48
C GLU A 392 22.49 -18.88 2.35
N LYS A 393 22.72 -18.39 3.57
CA LYS A 393 21.68 -17.90 4.48
C LYS A 393 21.01 -16.64 3.92
N MET A 394 21.78 -15.66 3.45
CA MET A 394 21.22 -14.50 2.74
C MET A 394 20.28 -14.92 1.60
N LYS A 395 20.68 -15.93 0.81
CA LYS A 395 19.83 -16.49 -0.25
C LYS A 395 18.56 -17.15 0.28
N LYS A 396 18.64 -17.95 1.36
CA LYS A 396 17.48 -18.55 2.04
C LYS A 396 16.44 -17.49 2.46
N TYR A 397 16.90 -16.28 2.77
CA TYR A 397 16.05 -15.16 3.17
C TYR A 397 15.77 -14.13 2.05
N GLY A 398 16.16 -14.40 0.81
CA GLY A 398 15.82 -13.55 -0.35
C GLY A 398 16.72 -12.31 -0.51
N LEU A 399 17.93 -12.35 0.03
CA LEU A 399 18.98 -11.32 -0.07
C LEU A 399 20.08 -11.70 -1.08
N ASP A 400 19.81 -12.59 -2.04
CA ASP A 400 20.78 -13.11 -3.02
C ASP A 400 21.05 -12.18 -4.21
N ALA A 401 20.20 -11.19 -4.44
CA ALA A 401 20.43 -10.13 -5.43
C ALA A 401 21.48 -9.13 -4.92
N LEU A 402 22.71 -9.59 -4.71
CA LEU A 402 23.76 -8.87 -3.98
C LEU A 402 24.07 -7.48 -4.54
N ASP A 403 24.07 -7.28 -5.86
CA ASP A 403 24.30 -5.96 -6.48
C ASP A 403 23.22 -4.96 -6.04
N LYS A 404 21.95 -5.39 -6.02
CA LYS A 404 20.81 -4.57 -5.60
C LYS A 404 20.83 -4.34 -4.09
N TYR A 405 21.10 -5.40 -3.32
CA TYR A 405 21.16 -5.32 -1.86
C TYR A 405 22.29 -4.39 -1.39
N TYR A 406 23.51 -4.57 -1.90
CA TYR A 406 24.65 -3.71 -1.57
C TYR A 406 24.45 -2.28 -2.07
N GLY A 407 23.86 -2.12 -3.26
CA GLY A 407 23.47 -0.80 -3.76
C GLY A 407 22.53 -0.07 -2.80
N ALA A 408 21.49 -0.75 -2.29
CA ALA A 408 20.54 -0.18 -1.34
C ALA A 408 21.18 0.14 0.03
N VAL A 409 22.11 -0.70 0.51
CA VAL A 409 22.87 -0.44 1.75
C VAL A 409 23.78 0.79 1.59
N LEU A 410 24.47 0.91 0.46
CA LEU A 410 25.28 2.09 0.14
C LEU A 410 24.42 3.36 0.02
N ASP A 411 23.27 3.26 -0.65
CA ASP A 411 22.31 4.36 -0.77
C ASP A 411 21.87 4.88 0.60
N CYS A 412 21.53 3.98 1.53
CA CYS A 412 21.23 4.36 2.91
C CYS A 412 22.40 5.09 3.58
N GLY A 413 23.64 4.60 3.40
CA GLY A 413 24.79 5.26 4.00
C GLY A 413 25.05 6.67 3.46
N ARG A 414 24.72 6.95 2.19
CA ARG A 414 24.90 8.28 1.56
C ARG A 414 23.76 9.25 1.81
N ASN A 415 22.54 8.72 1.69
CA ASN A 415 21.33 9.51 1.55
C ASN A 415 20.41 9.37 2.77
N GLY A 416 20.66 8.40 3.65
CA GLY A 416 20.01 8.31 4.95
C GLY A 416 20.51 9.42 5.85
N GLY A 417 19.59 10.19 6.44
CA GLY A 417 19.93 11.19 7.46
C GLY A 417 20.64 10.57 8.69
N ASP A 418 20.99 11.41 9.66
CA ASP A 418 21.80 11.00 10.84
C ASP A 418 21.23 9.79 11.59
N ASP A 419 19.90 9.67 11.64
CA ASP A 419 19.18 8.59 12.34
C ASP A 419 18.94 7.35 11.46
N LYS A 420 19.26 7.42 10.16
CA LYS A 420 19.04 6.36 9.15
C LYS A 420 17.61 5.81 9.13
N GLU A 421 16.63 6.69 9.35
CA GLU A 421 15.22 6.36 9.23
C GLU A 421 14.83 6.05 7.78
N ILE A 422 13.82 5.20 7.60
CA ILE A 422 13.37 4.77 6.28
C ILE A 422 12.58 5.91 5.63
N ASP A 423 13.04 6.41 4.48
CA ASP A 423 12.32 7.42 3.70
C ASP A 423 11.40 6.74 2.68
N THR A 424 10.11 7.06 2.73
CA THR A 424 9.06 6.53 1.84
C THR A 424 8.42 7.60 0.94
N GLY A 425 8.91 8.84 0.99
CA GLY A 425 8.20 10.02 0.47
C GLY A 425 8.06 10.13 -1.05
N ASN A 426 8.96 9.55 -1.86
CA ASN A 426 8.95 9.67 -3.32
C ASN A 426 9.63 8.49 -4.03
N MET A 427 9.03 7.30 -4.03
CA MET A 427 9.61 6.14 -4.72
C MET A 427 9.02 5.88 -6.10
N ALA A 428 9.89 5.55 -7.05
CA ALA A 428 9.47 5.01 -8.34
C ALA A 428 9.24 3.50 -8.29
N LEU A 429 8.73 2.99 -9.40
CA LEU A 429 8.33 1.60 -9.59
C LEU A 429 9.50 0.61 -9.39
N GLY A 430 9.47 -0.21 -8.34
CA GLY A 430 10.44 -1.29 -8.08
C GLY A 430 11.70 -0.86 -7.32
N GLU A 431 11.68 0.35 -6.75
CA GLU A 431 12.77 0.87 -5.93
C GLU A 431 12.62 0.45 -4.46
N VAL A 432 13.77 0.23 -3.81
CA VAL A 432 13.85 -0.05 -2.38
C VAL A 432 13.99 1.30 -1.67
N PRO A 433 13.15 1.64 -0.67
CA PRO A 433 13.24 2.92 0.02
C PRO A 433 14.61 3.08 0.65
N THR A 434 15.14 4.30 0.60
CA THR A 434 16.41 4.64 1.23
C THR A 434 16.35 4.21 2.70
N CYS A 435 17.39 3.50 3.12
CA CYS A 435 17.51 2.89 4.46
C CYS A 435 16.56 1.74 4.81
N PHE A 436 15.81 1.18 3.86
CA PHE A 436 15.16 -0.12 4.08
C PHE A 436 16.19 -1.19 4.46
N PHE A 437 17.31 -1.28 3.76
CA PHE A 437 18.46 -2.07 4.18
C PHE A 437 19.51 -1.13 4.78
N ASN A 438 19.60 -1.11 6.11
CA ASN A 438 20.49 -0.22 6.86
C ASN A 438 21.66 -0.97 7.53
N LEU A 439 22.15 -2.03 6.88
CA LEU A 439 23.35 -2.74 7.32
C LEU A 439 24.51 -1.73 7.43
N PRO A 440 25.29 -1.72 8.53
CA PRO A 440 26.40 -0.78 8.66
C PRO A 440 27.47 -0.99 7.59
N VAL A 441 28.07 0.11 7.13
CA VAL A 441 29.14 0.09 6.12
C VAL A 441 30.47 0.42 6.78
N ALA A 442 31.51 -0.36 6.48
CA ALA A 442 32.87 -0.16 6.98
C ALA A 442 33.88 -0.08 5.84
N ILE A 443 34.91 0.75 5.99
CA ILE A 443 36.08 0.72 5.10
C ILE A 443 37.07 -0.29 5.68
N ILE A 444 37.47 -1.28 4.88
CA ILE A 444 38.45 -2.30 5.28
C ILE A 444 39.78 -2.02 4.62
N THR A 445 40.80 -1.82 5.44
CA THR A 445 42.15 -1.43 5.00
C THR A 445 43.20 -2.44 5.43
N LYS A 446 44.38 -2.37 4.80
CA LYS A 446 45.55 -3.12 5.28
C LYS A 446 46.03 -2.47 6.58
N ARG A 447 46.35 -3.28 7.59
CA ARG A 447 47.12 -2.80 8.75
C ARG A 447 48.53 -2.45 8.28
N ASP A 448 49.04 -1.28 8.66
CA ASP A 448 50.45 -0.94 8.46
C ASP A 448 51.32 -1.95 9.23
N CYS A 449 51.90 -2.90 8.51
CA CYS A 449 52.88 -3.82 9.07
C CYS A 449 54.17 -3.02 9.25
N GLY A 450 54.40 -2.53 10.46
CA GLY A 450 55.63 -1.84 10.84
C GLY A 450 56.85 -2.73 10.60
N GLY A 451 57.48 -2.58 9.44
CA GLY A 451 58.73 -3.23 9.09
C GLY A 451 58.71 -3.94 7.73
N GLY A 452 59.08 -3.21 6.67
CA GLY A 452 59.83 -3.62 5.47
C GLY A 452 59.72 -5.01 4.84
N GLY A 453 58.68 -5.79 5.10
CA GLY A 453 58.42 -7.11 4.53
C GLY A 453 57.31 -7.07 3.48
N SER A 454 57.40 -7.96 2.49
CA SER A 454 56.41 -8.09 1.41
C SER A 454 55.01 -8.37 1.97
N PRO A 455 53.95 -7.73 1.44
CA PRO A 455 52.57 -7.82 1.94
C PRO A 455 51.88 -9.18 1.69
N PHE A 456 52.63 -10.21 1.28
CA PHE A 456 52.14 -11.56 0.99
C PHE A 456 52.78 -12.64 1.87
N ASP A 457 53.71 -12.28 2.76
CA ASP A 457 54.30 -13.22 3.70
C ASP A 457 53.40 -13.36 4.94
N ASN A 458 53.15 -14.60 5.35
CA ASN A 458 52.19 -15.09 6.36
C ASN A 458 52.35 -14.54 7.81
N GLY A 459 52.44 -13.22 8.00
CA GLY A 459 52.71 -12.61 9.31
C GLY A 459 51.97 -11.30 9.61
N CYS A 460 51.15 -10.77 8.69
CA CYS A 460 50.32 -9.60 8.98
C CYS A 460 48.98 -10.04 9.59
N GLY A 461 48.70 -9.62 10.82
CA GLY A 461 47.46 -9.94 11.55
C GLY A 461 46.20 -9.40 10.89
N SER A 462 45.03 -9.75 11.47
CA SER A 462 43.70 -9.47 10.94
C SER A 462 43.51 -8.02 10.45
N PRO A 463 42.77 -7.80 9.36
CA PRO A 463 42.53 -6.49 8.78
C PRO A 463 41.84 -5.54 9.77
N THR A 464 42.12 -4.25 9.60
CA THR A 464 41.52 -3.16 10.37
C THR A 464 40.43 -2.48 9.57
N GLY A 465 39.42 -1.94 10.25
CA GLY A 465 38.31 -1.25 9.61
C GLY A 465 37.84 -0.04 10.41
N GLY A 466 37.27 0.93 9.70
CA GLY A 466 36.69 2.14 10.27
C GLY A 466 35.30 2.41 9.71
N ALA A 467 34.50 3.19 10.44
CA ALA A 467 33.18 3.60 9.97
C ALA A 467 33.32 4.39 8.66
N TRP A 468 32.51 4.05 7.66
CA TRP A 468 32.45 4.83 6.44
C TRP A 468 31.61 6.09 6.67
N ASN A 469 32.20 7.25 6.38
CA ASN A 469 31.51 8.54 6.36
C ASN A 469 31.57 9.05 4.91
N PRO A 470 30.44 9.09 4.17
CA PRO A 470 30.40 9.38 2.74
C PRO A 470 31.06 10.67 2.29
#